data_AF-A0A178M211-F1
#
_entry.id   AF-A0A178M211-F1
#
_cell.length_a   1.000
_cell.length_b   1.000
_cell.length_c   1.000
_cell.angle_alpha   90.00
_cell.angle_beta   90.00
_cell.angle_gamma   90.00
#
_symmetry.space_group_name_H-M   'P 1'
#
loop_
_entity.id
_entity.type
_entity.pdbx_description
1 polymer ?
#
loop_
_entity_poly.entity_id
_entity_poly.type
_entity_poly.pdbx_seq_one_letter_code
_entity_poly.pdbx_strand_id
1 'polypeptide(L)'
;MIPSDLAERITAIHAAPHRLVLAFAGAGSVGLAWLHAIAGSSRTVLEAIDAYSTRSRLSLTGDLNAPAVSAETAQAMAAWAYRRAQALCDGEWPLLGVGLTAAIITDRERRGADHAFLAISSATGIETGHLTLNRAGQHRLDQEIQISRWLIDEIARACGIPS
;
A
#
# COMPACT_ATOMS: atom_id res chain seq x y z
N MET A 1 -18.86 -2.82 -1.91
CA MET A 1 -19.26 -3.33 -0.58
C MET A 1 -17.98 -3.64 0.18
N ILE A 2 -17.84 -3.16 1.42
CA ILE A 2 -16.69 -3.50 2.27
C ILE A 2 -16.99 -4.86 2.90
N PRO A 3 -16.10 -5.86 2.80
CA PRO A 3 -16.22 -7.09 3.58
C PRO A 3 -16.32 -6.79 5.08
N SER A 4 -17.22 -7.46 5.80
CA SER A 4 -17.46 -7.19 7.22
C SER A 4 -16.23 -7.39 8.09
N ASP A 5 -15.42 -8.39 7.78
CA ASP A 5 -14.14 -8.68 8.42
C ASP A 5 -13.13 -7.52 8.25
N LEU A 6 -13.15 -6.84 7.11
CA LEU A 6 -12.30 -5.67 6.87
C LEU A 6 -12.82 -4.43 7.57
N ALA A 7 -14.13 -4.28 7.77
CA ALA A 7 -14.70 -3.11 8.43
C ALA A 7 -14.17 -2.98 9.87
N GLU A 8 -14.20 -4.07 10.64
CA GLU A 8 -13.67 -4.09 12.01
C GLU A 8 -12.17 -3.81 12.06
N ARG A 9 -11.40 -4.42 11.15
CA ARG A 9 -9.95 -4.22 11.05
C ARG A 9 -9.60 -2.77 10.69
N ILE A 10 -10.33 -2.16 9.75
CA ILE A 10 -10.13 -0.75 9.38
C ILE A 10 -10.55 0.18 10.52
N THR A 11 -11.63 -0.11 11.24
CA THR A 11 -11.98 0.63 12.45
C THR A 11 -10.85 0.58 13.48
N ALA A 12 -10.22 -0.58 13.70
CA ALA A 12 -9.08 -0.72 14.60
C ALA A 12 -7.86 0.08 14.11
N ILE A 13 -7.56 0.06 12.80
CA ILE A 13 -6.51 0.90 12.19
C ILE A 13 -6.80 2.37 12.46
N HIS A 14 -8.04 2.82 12.28
CA HIS A 14 -8.43 4.20 12.54
C HIS A 14 -8.40 4.55 14.02
N ALA A 15 -8.62 3.61 14.93
CA ALA A 15 -8.51 3.83 16.37
C ALA A 15 -7.05 4.02 16.81
N ALA A 16 -6.10 3.35 16.16
CA ALA A 16 -4.67 3.41 16.45
C ALA A 16 -4.09 4.83 16.29
N PRO A 17 -2.97 5.16 16.97
CA PRO A 17 -2.34 6.47 16.86
C PRO A 17 -1.59 6.68 15.54
N HIS A 18 -1.42 5.62 14.74
CA HIS A 18 -0.60 5.66 13.54
C HIS A 18 -1.18 6.57 12.46
N ARG A 19 -0.29 7.31 11.80
CA ARG A 19 -0.60 8.13 10.63
C ARG A 19 0.25 7.68 9.47
N LEU A 20 -0.30 7.65 8.27
CA LEU A 20 0.37 7.09 7.11
C LEU A 20 0.25 7.94 5.85
N VAL A 21 1.25 7.82 4.99
CA VAL A 21 1.16 8.17 3.58
C VAL A 21 1.20 6.88 2.78
N LEU A 22 0.26 6.73 1.84
CA LEU A 22 0.16 5.56 0.97
C LEU A 22 0.57 5.91 -0.46
N ALA A 23 1.71 5.42 -0.90
CA ALA A 23 2.11 5.44 -2.31
C ALA A 23 1.87 4.07 -2.92
N PHE A 24 1.07 3.99 -3.99
CA PHE A 24 0.76 2.73 -4.65
C PHE A 24 0.80 2.85 -6.18
N ALA A 25 1.02 1.73 -6.87
CA ALA A 25 0.96 1.65 -8.32
C ALA A 25 0.53 0.25 -8.77
N GLY A 26 -0.29 0.19 -9.82
CA GLY A 26 -0.75 -1.06 -10.45
C GLY A 26 -1.90 -1.76 -9.73
N ALA A 27 -1.95 -1.67 -8.39
CA ALA A 27 -3.04 -2.12 -7.53
C ALA A 27 -3.04 -1.41 -6.16
N GLY A 28 -4.16 -1.51 -5.42
CA GLY A 28 -4.30 -0.97 -4.05
C GLY A 28 -5.33 0.15 -3.91
N SER A 29 -5.94 0.56 -5.03
CA SER A 29 -6.98 1.59 -5.08
C SER A 29 -8.24 1.19 -4.31
N VAL A 30 -8.60 -0.09 -4.37
CA VAL A 30 -9.74 -0.63 -3.60
C VAL A 30 -9.46 -0.60 -2.10
N GLY A 31 -8.21 -0.88 -1.68
CA GLY A 31 -7.78 -0.76 -0.29
C GLY A 31 -7.89 0.67 0.23
N LEU A 32 -7.44 1.66 -0.56
CA LEU A 32 -7.64 3.08 -0.23
C LEU A 32 -9.12 3.44 -0.12
N ALA A 33 -9.95 2.97 -1.06
CA ALA A 33 -11.39 3.20 -1.01
C ALA A 33 -12.02 2.61 0.26
N TRP A 34 -11.58 1.43 0.71
CA TRP A 34 -12.06 0.82 1.96
C TRP A 34 -11.61 1.60 3.20
N LEU A 35 -10.35 2.07 3.25
CA LEU A 35 -9.88 2.97 4.32
C LEU A 35 -10.79 4.20 4.41
N HIS A 36 -11.07 4.86 3.29
CA HIS A 36 -11.91 6.06 3.28
C HIS A 36 -13.40 5.81 3.56
N ALA A 37 -13.89 4.60 3.30
CA ALA A 37 -15.29 4.28 3.49
C ALA A 37 -15.68 4.06 4.97
N ILE A 38 -14.70 3.93 5.87
CA ILE A 38 -14.91 3.88 7.32
C ILE A 38 -14.55 5.23 7.95
N ALA A 39 -15.40 5.71 8.86
CA ALA A 39 -15.18 6.96 9.57
C ALA A 39 -13.86 6.91 10.38
N GLY A 40 -13.13 8.03 10.40
CA GLY A 40 -11.82 8.12 11.02
C GLY A 40 -10.66 8.07 10.04
N SER A 41 -10.89 7.91 8.75
CA SER A 41 -9.79 7.89 7.78
C SER A 41 -8.91 9.16 7.79
N SER A 42 -9.48 10.35 7.99
CA SER A 42 -8.73 11.62 8.00
C SER A 42 -7.70 11.75 9.11
N ARG A 43 -7.82 10.98 10.20
CA ARG A 43 -6.82 10.94 11.28
C ARG A 43 -5.73 9.89 11.06
N THR A 44 -5.90 9.01 10.07
CA THR A 44 -4.95 7.93 9.74
C THR A 44 -4.22 8.22 8.44
N VAL A 45 -4.93 8.52 7.35
CA VAL A 45 -4.35 8.69 6.02
C VAL A 45 -4.07 10.19 5.81
N LEU A 46 -2.79 10.56 5.82
CA LEU A 46 -2.32 11.92 5.60
C LEU A 46 -2.34 12.28 4.11
N GLU A 47 -1.93 11.34 3.26
CA GLU A 47 -1.88 11.51 1.81
C GLU A 47 -1.90 10.12 1.15
N ALA A 48 -2.49 10.04 -0.04
CA ALA A 48 -2.39 8.87 -0.89
C ALA A 48 -2.02 9.27 -2.32
N ILE A 49 -1.12 8.52 -2.95
CA ILE A 49 -0.60 8.78 -4.30
C ILE A 49 -0.70 7.52 -5.13
N ASP A 50 -1.46 7.60 -6.23
CA ASP A 50 -1.46 6.61 -7.30
C ASP A 50 -0.35 6.95 -8.32
N ALA A 51 0.80 6.31 -8.18
CA ALA A 51 2.00 6.55 -8.96
C ALA A 51 2.02 5.78 -10.29
N TYR A 52 0.91 5.83 -11.03
CA TYR A 52 0.65 4.96 -12.18
C TYR A 52 1.57 5.20 -13.39
N SER A 53 1.98 6.46 -13.62
CA SER A 53 2.91 6.79 -14.71
C SER A 53 4.36 6.59 -14.30
N THR A 54 5.23 6.23 -15.26
CA THR A 54 6.68 6.12 -15.01
C THR A 54 7.24 7.39 -14.38
N ARG A 55 6.83 8.57 -14.84
CA ARG A 55 7.31 9.86 -14.30
C ARG A 55 6.85 10.07 -12.84
N SER A 56 5.60 9.72 -12.52
CA SER A 56 5.12 9.80 -11.14
C SER A 56 5.89 8.83 -10.24
N ARG A 57 6.05 7.56 -10.65
CA ARG A 57 6.86 6.59 -9.92
C ARG A 57 8.30 7.07 -9.70
N LEU A 58 8.97 7.60 -10.73
CA LEU A 58 10.33 8.14 -10.61
C LEU A 58 10.41 9.34 -9.66
N SER A 59 9.35 10.14 -9.52
CA SER A 59 9.33 11.22 -8.53
C SER A 59 9.34 10.71 -7.08
N LEU A 60 8.91 9.47 -6.86
CA LEU A 60 8.95 8.81 -5.55
C LEU A 60 10.25 8.01 -5.37
N THR A 61 10.67 7.26 -6.39
CA THR A 61 11.81 6.33 -6.30
C THR A 61 13.17 6.94 -6.63
N GLY A 62 13.20 8.12 -7.27
CA GLY A 62 14.38 8.62 -7.96
C GLY A 62 14.73 7.77 -9.19
N ASP A 63 15.96 7.92 -9.69
CA ASP A 63 16.52 7.16 -10.81
C ASP A 63 16.96 5.75 -10.39
N LEU A 64 16.00 5.02 -9.80
CA LEU A 64 16.22 3.67 -9.31
C LEU A 64 16.31 2.70 -10.50
N ASN A 65 17.47 2.07 -10.66
CA ASN A 65 17.70 1.00 -11.63
C ASN A 65 17.07 -0.33 -11.18
N ALA A 66 15.75 -0.34 -10.98
CA ALA A 66 14.98 -1.52 -10.57
C ALA A 66 13.71 -1.69 -11.43
N PRO A 67 13.19 -2.92 -11.58
CA PRO A 67 11.91 -3.16 -12.20
C PRO A 67 10.79 -2.42 -11.47
N ALA A 68 9.80 -1.90 -12.20
CA ALA A 68 8.68 -1.16 -11.61
C ALA A 68 7.90 -1.95 -10.55
N VAL A 69 7.89 -3.28 -10.64
CA VAL A 69 7.31 -4.18 -9.63
C VAL A 69 8.44 -5.02 -9.04
N SER A 70 8.97 -4.56 -7.91
CA SER A 70 10.13 -5.14 -7.21
C SER A 70 10.13 -4.71 -5.75
N ALA A 71 10.89 -5.42 -4.92
CA ALA A 71 11.09 -5.05 -3.52
C ALA A 71 11.75 -3.67 -3.40
N GLU A 72 12.76 -3.39 -4.22
CA GLU A 72 13.51 -2.14 -4.23
C GLU A 72 12.60 -0.95 -4.57
N THR A 73 11.68 -1.13 -5.52
CA THR A 73 10.71 -0.09 -5.86
C THR A 73 9.72 0.15 -4.72
N ALA A 74 9.17 -0.92 -4.12
CA ALA A 74 8.26 -0.79 -2.98
C ALA A 74 8.94 -0.09 -1.79
N GLN A 75 10.18 -0.48 -1.47
CA GLN A 75 10.98 0.12 -0.40
C GLN A 75 11.28 1.60 -0.65
N ALA A 76 11.66 1.97 -1.88
CA ALA A 76 11.90 3.36 -2.23
C ALA A 76 10.61 4.22 -2.11
N MET A 77 9.47 3.68 -2.56
CA MET A 77 8.16 4.32 -2.38
C MET A 77 7.78 4.46 -0.90
N ALA A 78 8.01 3.43 -0.08
CA ALA A 78 7.74 3.45 1.36
C ALA A 78 8.63 4.47 2.09
N ALA A 79 9.93 4.53 1.78
CA ALA A 79 10.86 5.50 2.35
C ALA A 79 10.51 6.94 1.95
N TRP A 80 10.08 7.15 0.70
CA TRP A 80 9.55 8.44 0.25
C TRP A 80 8.28 8.80 1.04
N ALA A 81 7.34 7.88 1.15
CA ALA A 81 6.07 8.08 1.85
C ALA A 81 6.28 8.38 3.33
N TYR A 82 7.26 7.74 3.98
CA TYR A 82 7.58 8.00 5.38
C TYR A 82 8.11 9.42 5.59
N ARG A 83 9.04 9.88 4.74
CA ARG A 83 9.51 11.28 4.76
C ARG A 83 8.37 12.26 4.48
N ARG A 84 7.43 11.89 3.60
CA ARG A 84 6.25 12.70 3.32
C ARG A 84 5.31 12.77 4.52
N ALA A 85 5.10 11.65 5.23
CA ALA A 85 4.34 11.63 6.47
C ALA A 85 4.97 12.54 7.53
N GLN A 86 6.30 12.52 7.66
CA GLN A 86 7.04 13.41 8.57
C GLN A 86 6.83 14.90 8.23
N ALA A 87 6.80 15.23 6.93
CA ALA A 87 6.60 16.61 6.47
C ALA A 87 5.15 17.11 6.61
N LEU A 88 4.16 16.19 6.62
CA LEU A 88 2.74 16.53 6.70
C LEU A 88 2.16 16.45 8.12
N CYS A 89 2.84 15.73 9.02
CA CYS A 89 2.31 15.47 10.35
C CYS A 89 2.60 16.61 11.32
N ASP A 90 1.53 17.19 11.87
CA ASP A 90 1.62 18.05 13.03
C ASP A 90 1.66 17.22 14.32
N GLY A 91 2.73 17.38 15.10
CA GLY A 91 2.94 16.74 16.40
C GLY A 91 3.63 15.37 16.33
N GLU A 92 3.82 14.76 17.50
CA GLU A 92 4.49 13.48 17.66
C GLU A 92 3.50 12.32 17.53
N TRP A 93 3.51 11.66 16.39
CA TRP A 93 2.69 10.49 16.10
C TRP A 93 3.57 9.38 15.52
N PRO A 94 3.24 8.09 15.74
CA PRO A 94 3.91 7.02 15.03
C PRO A 94 3.53 7.10 13.54
N LEU A 95 4.54 7.27 12.69
CA LEU A 95 4.35 7.48 11.26
C LEU A 95 4.67 6.21 10.47
N LEU A 96 3.92 5.99 9.40
CA LEU A 96 4.14 4.91 8.45
C LEU A 96 4.22 5.47 7.03
N GLY A 97 5.23 5.06 6.28
CA GLY A 97 5.28 5.22 4.83
C GLY A 97 4.95 3.89 4.18
N VAL A 98 3.88 3.82 3.42
CA VAL A 98 3.45 2.59 2.75
C VAL A 98 3.75 2.69 1.26
N GLY A 99 4.54 1.76 0.73
CA GLY A 99 4.86 1.64 -0.68
C GLY A 99 4.34 0.32 -1.24
N LEU A 100 3.43 0.38 -2.21
CA LEU A 100 2.86 -0.79 -2.88
C LEU A 100 3.09 -0.71 -4.39
N THR A 101 3.64 -1.74 -4.99
CA THR A 101 3.69 -1.87 -6.45
C THR A 101 3.27 -3.26 -6.87
N ALA A 102 2.45 -3.33 -7.91
CA ALA A 102 1.86 -4.57 -8.35
C ALA A 102 1.82 -4.70 -9.87
N ALA A 103 1.94 -5.95 -10.30
CA ALA A 103 1.51 -6.37 -11.63
C ALA A 103 0.36 -7.35 -11.48
N ILE A 104 -0.77 -6.96 -12.02
CA ILE A 104 -2.00 -7.74 -12.07
C ILE A 104 -2.50 -7.84 -13.52
N ILE A 105 -3.49 -8.71 -13.78
CA ILE A 105 -4.04 -8.99 -15.12
C ILE A 105 -4.33 -7.70 -15.88
N THR A 106 -3.77 -7.58 -17.08
CA THR A 106 -3.98 -6.47 -18.02
C THR A 106 -4.53 -6.99 -19.34
N ASP A 107 -4.98 -6.07 -20.19
CA ASP A 107 -5.37 -6.30 -21.58
C ASP A 107 -4.21 -6.76 -22.50
N ARG A 108 -2.96 -6.42 -22.15
CA ARG A 108 -1.75 -6.94 -22.81
C ARG A 108 -1.29 -8.28 -22.23
N GLU A 109 -0.76 -9.15 -23.08
CA GLU A 109 -0.06 -10.37 -22.64
C GLU A 109 1.24 -10.02 -21.90
N ARG A 110 1.41 -10.61 -20.71
CA ARG A 110 2.64 -10.52 -19.91
C ARG A 110 3.19 -11.91 -19.63
N ARG A 111 4.48 -12.11 -19.93
CA ARG A 111 5.21 -13.35 -19.59
C ARG A 111 5.59 -13.47 -18.11
N GLY A 112 5.55 -12.38 -17.35
CA GLY A 112 5.87 -12.38 -15.91
C GLY A 112 4.69 -12.80 -15.04
N ALA A 113 4.96 -13.31 -13.84
CA ALA A 113 3.96 -13.60 -12.83
C ALA A 113 3.14 -12.35 -12.46
N ASP A 114 1.92 -12.58 -11.97
CA ASP A 114 1.17 -11.55 -11.27
C ASP A 114 1.58 -11.59 -9.80
N HIS A 115 2.01 -10.45 -9.30
CA HIS A 115 2.57 -10.32 -7.96
C HIS A 115 2.54 -8.88 -7.49
N ALA A 116 2.70 -8.70 -6.20
CA ALA A 116 2.82 -7.39 -5.58
C ALA A 116 3.92 -7.39 -4.53
N PHE A 117 4.63 -6.26 -4.43
CA PHE A 117 5.52 -5.97 -3.32
C PHE A 117 4.93 -4.83 -2.51
N LEU A 118 4.91 -5.01 -1.19
CA LEU A 118 4.44 -4.02 -0.24
C LEU A 118 5.55 -3.81 0.77
N ALA A 119 5.96 -2.56 0.96
CA ALA A 119 6.90 -2.18 2.00
C ALA A 119 6.26 -1.15 2.94
N ILE A 120 6.57 -1.28 4.23
CA ILE A 120 6.18 -0.32 5.26
C ILE A 120 7.45 0.20 5.92
N SER A 121 7.66 1.50 5.81
CA SER A 121 8.73 2.24 6.47
C SER A 121 8.18 2.89 7.74
N SER A 122 8.91 2.75 8.83
CA SER A 122 8.61 3.37 10.13
C SER A 122 9.90 3.95 10.73
N ALA A 123 9.82 4.46 11.97
CA ALA A 123 10.99 4.91 12.72
C ALA A 123 12.01 3.80 13.02
N THR A 124 11.59 2.54 13.00
CA THR A 124 12.43 1.38 13.37
C THR A 124 13.05 0.67 12.18
N GLY A 125 12.61 0.99 10.95
CA GLY A 125 13.15 0.38 9.73
C GLY A 125 12.10 0.22 8.64
N ILE A 126 12.43 -0.62 7.65
CA ILE A 126 11.54 -0.96 6.54
C ILE A 126 11.31 -2.46 6.55
N GLU A 127 10.05 -2.86 6.55
CA GLU A 127 9.63 -4.24 6.33
C GLU A 127 9.08 -4.38 4.92
N THR A 128 9.26 -5.53 4.28
CA THR A 128 8.81 -5.76 2.90
C THR A 128 8.26 -7.16 2.75
N GLY A 129 7.07 -7.27 2.18
CA GLY A 129 6.43 -8.52 1.81
C GLY A 129 6.29 -8.66 0.29
N HIS A 130 6.09 -9.91 -0.14
CA HIS A 130 5.86 -10.28 -1.53
C HIS A 130 4.65 -11.21 -1.61
N LEU A 131 3.66 -10.82 -2.40
CA LEU A 131 2.47 -11.61 -2.68
C LEU A 131 2.53 -12.12 -4.12
N THR A 132 2.38 -13.43 -4.32
CA THR A 132 2.19 -14.03 -5.64
C THR A 132 0.71 -14.32 -5.87
N LEU A 133 0.25 -14.14 -7.11
CA LEU A 133 -1.15 -14.26 -7.48
C LEU A 133 -1.33 -15.39 -8.49
N ASN A 134 -2.41 -16.14 -8.33
CA ASN A 134 -2.80 -17.14 -9.31
C ASN A 134 -3.52 -16.45 -10.48
N ARG A 135 -3.21 -16.85 -11.70
CA ARG A 135 -3.92 -16.38 -12.90
C ARG A 135 -5.13 -17.25 -13.25
N ALA A 136 -5.12 -18.53 -12.88
CA ALA A 136 -6.14 -19.47 -13.30
C ALA A 136 -7.50 -19.09 -12.70
N GLY A 137 -8.46 -18.78 -13.56
CA GLY A 137 -9.83 -18.47 -13.17
C GLY A 137 -10.02 -17.12 -12.47
N GLN A 138 -9.01 -16.23 -12.47
CA GLN A 138 -9.12 -14.91 -11.88
C GLN A 138 -9.36 -13.81 -12.93
N HIS A 139 -10.10 -12.79 -12.53
CA HIS A 139 -10.20 -11.52 -13.22
C HIS A 139 -9.29 -10.47 -12.56
N ARG A 140 -9.04 -9.37 -13.29
CA ARG A 140 -8.26 -8.24 -12.78
C ARG A 140 -8.77 -7.72 -11.43
N LEU A 141 -10.09 -7.64 -11.25
CA LEU A 141 -10.69 -7.17 -10.00
C LEU A 141 -10.43 -8.12 -8.83
N ASP A 142 -10.37 -9.43 -9.07
CA ASP A 142 -10.11 -10.41 -8.01
C ASP A 142 -8.69 -10.21 -7.45
N GLN A 143 -7.72 -9.98 -8.33
CA GLN A 143 -6.34 -9.67 -7.95
C GLN A 143 -6.23 -8.32 -7.22
N GLU A 144 -6.95 -7.29 -7.67
CA GLU A 144 -7.04 -5.99 -6.99
C GLU A 144 -7.59 -6.14 -5.56
N ILE A 145 -8.65 -6.93 -5.39
CA ILE A 145 -9.26 -7.22 -4.08
C ILE A 145 -8.29 -7.99 -3.19
N GLN A 146 -7.60 -8.99 -3.73
CA GLN A 146 -6.63 -9.79 -2.98
C GLN A 146 -5.45 -8.93 -2.48
N ILE A 147 -4.88 -8.09 -3.35
CA ILE A 147 -3.80 -7.17 -2.96
C ILE A 147 -4.33 -6.14 -1.95
N SER A 148 -5.54 -5.62 -2.16
CA SER A 148 -6.11 -4.60 -1.26
C SER A 148 -6.37 -5.17 0.13
N ARG A 149 -6.80 -6.44 0.23
CA ARG A 149 -6.92 -7.15 1.52
C ARG A 149 -5.56 -7.25 2.21
N TRP A 150 -4.56 -7.74 1.47
CA TRP A 150 -3.19 -7.83 1.97
C TRP A 150 -2.64 -6.47 2.43
N LEU A 151 -2.93 -5.39 1.71
CA LEU A 151 -2.57 -4.02 2.11
C LEU A 151 -3.16 -3.65 3.48
N ILE A 152 -4.45 -3.91 3.69
CA ILE A 152 -5.10 -3.64 4.99
C ILE A 152 -4.47 -4.47 6.10
N ASP A 153 -4.19 -5.75 5.84
CA ASP A 153 -3.59 -6.65 6.83
C ASP A 153 -2.17 -6.20 7.22
N GLU A 154 -1.34 -5.79 6.26
CA GLU A 154 0.01 -5.28 6.53
C GLU A 154 -0.02 -3.95 7.30
N ILE A 155 -0.95 -3.05 6.97
CA ILE A 155 -1.14 -1.81 7.73
C ILE A 155 -1.59 -2.14 9.16
N ALA A 156 -2.54 -3.06 9.34
CA ALA A 156 -3.00 -3.47 10.66
C ALA A 156 -1.86 -4.06 11.49
N ARG A 157 -1.04 -4.92 10.88
CA ARG A 157 0.14 -5.52 11.51
C ARG A 157 1.15 -4.45 11.93
N ALA A 158 1.45 -3.48 11.07
CA ALA A 158 2.34 -2.36 11.39
C ALA A 158 1.77 -1.46 12.51
N CYS A 159 0.45 -1.38 12.65
CA CYS A 159 -0.22 -0.70 13.75
C CYS A 159 -0.24 -1.51 15.06
N GLY A 160 0.28 -2.75 15.09
CA GLY A 160 0.24 -3.64 16.24
C GLY A 160 -1.11 -4.33 16.46
N ILE A 161 -1.95 -4.42 15.43
CA ILE A 161 -3.29 -5.04 15.50
C ILE A 161 -3.17 -6.50 15.06
N PRO A 162 -3.54 -7.48 15.91
CA PRO A 162 -3.40 -8.92 15.59
C PRO A 162 -4.29 -9.34 14.41
N SER A 163 -3.95 -10.46 13.76
CA SER A 163 -4.71 -11.11 12.68
C SER A 163 -6.03 -11.70 13.16
#